data_AF-A0A098GGR0-F1
#
_entry.id   AF-A0A098GGR0-F1
#
_cell.length_a   1.000
_cell.length_b   1.000
_cell.length_c   1.000
_cell.angle_alpha   90.00
_cell.angle_beta   90.00
_cell.angle_gamma   90.00
#
_symmetry.space_group_name_H-M   'P 1'
#
loop_
_entity.id
_entity.type
_entity.pdbx_description
1 polymer ?
#
loop_
_entity_poly.entity_id
_entity_poly.type
_entity_poly.pdbx_seq_one_letter_code
_entity_poly.pdbx_strand_id
1 'polypeptide(L)'
;MTEKTKHAKTERIPNQPSAPIGIALQESSNQEDDQEEITSTTETESLPQLGRIVVNQQDEFFIALGKKTSGNINERNHAFIMVGVMKEGKPILLGRLGKTNRVDPDIQTLIRLGQEVETLGKTNLTRRIQLKGKILKTEIKTCFKNCFFGTESELEEESLRLYGSISYAAYAITFEQYKQFLRIIPFVQKSQEISCFQPVDTQDDKIILEKKGFPYAENLNDANTQERDIVARACYLHPNNTCRHTGIDLIEYTLGIPHLTDNISRQFFVNLPVSANFSWGVPDRYFYVFPLPPDGYPADETKKAILTKIFRRMENLLKKDPYSENTIQKFEALKNLYNEQAGIPDNDIEQALKSIRIWKSTNHDVICQLRAQSFLGKLFVSTSSTKAMADDIEDALERDLVL
;
A
#
# COMPACT_ATOMS: atom_id res chain seq x y z
N MET A 1 -23.70 -58.01 26.01
CA MET A 1 -24.60 -57.55 24.93
C MET A 1 -23.84 -56.52 24.12
N THR A 2 -23.67 -56.83 22.84
CA THR A 2 -22.80 -56.20 21.86
C THR A 2 -23.40 -54.92 21.28
N GLU A 3 -22.63 -53.83 21.24
CA GLU A 3 -22.91 -52.69 20.37
C GLU A 3 -21.66 -52.39 19.53
N LYS A 4 -21.78 -52.63 18.23
CA LYS A 4 -20.71 -52.50 17.23
C LYS A 4 -20.77 -51.13 16.58
N THR A 5 -19.64 -50.44 16.62
CA THR A 5 -19.34 -49.17 15.96
C THR A 5 -19.28 -49.36 14.44
N LYS A 6 -20.03 -48.53 13.68
CA LYS A 6 -19.97 -48.49 12.20
C LYS A 6 -18.91 -47.49 11.75
N HIS A 7 -17.91 -47.98 11.03
CA HIS A 7 -16.97 -47.16 10.25
C HIS A 7 -17.57 -46.86 8.87
N ALA A 8 -17.59 -45.59 8.50
CA ALA A 8 -17.96 -45.12 7.16
C ALA A 8 -16.76 -45.27 6.21
N LYS A 9 -17.02 -45.87 5.04
CA LYS A 9 -16.09 -46.21 3.98
C LYS A 9 -16.15 -45.10 2.92
N THR A 10 -15.05 -44.40 2.68
CA THR A 10 -14.90 -43.42 1.61
C THR A 10 -14.61 -44.14 0.29
N GLU A 11 -15.54 -44.05 -0.66
CA GLU A 11 -15.38 -44.59 -2.01
C GLU A 11 -14.52 -43.66 -2.87
N ARG A 12 -13.56 -44.27 -3.57
CA ARG A 12 -12.69 -43.63 -4.57
C ARG A 12 -13.44 -43.58 -5.90
N ILE A 13 -13.53 -42.40 -6.49
CA ILE A 13 -13.99 -42.17 -7.86
C ILE A 13 -12.85 -42.57 -8.83
N PRO A 14 -13.12 -43.36 -9.89
CA PRO A 14 -12.10 -43.72 -10.87
C PRO A 14 -11.96 -42.66 -11.98
N ASN A 15 -10.71 -42.39 -12.35
CA ASN A 15 -10.29 -41.60 -13.50
C ASN A 15 -10.87 -42.16 -14.80
N GLN A 16 -11.50 -41.30 -15.62
CA GLN A 16 -11.81 -41.59 -17.01
C GLN A 16 -10.75 -41.00 -17.96
N PRO A 17 -10.43 -41.69 -19.07
CA PRO A 17 -9.43 -41.25 -20.05
C PRO A 17 -10.00 -40.28 -21.09
N SER A 18 -9.16 -39.34 -21.48
CA SER A 18 -9.31 -38.37 -22.56
C SER A 18 -9.39 -39.02 -23.95
N ALA A 19 -10.38 -38.63 -24.75
CA ALA A 19 -10.51 -38.96 -26.17
C ALA A 19 -9.99 -37.80 -27.06
N PRO A 20 -9.41 -38.09 -28.24
CA PRO A 20 -8.86 -37.09 -29.15
C PRO A 20 -9.93 -36.49 -30.07
N ILE A 21 -9.89 -35.16 -30.23
CA ILE A 21 -10.69 -34.43 -31.21
C ILE A 21 -9.91 -34.38 -32.52
N GLY A 22 -10.40 -35.08 -33.54
CA GLY A 22 -9.97 -34.91 -34.92
C GLY A 22 -10.75 -33.76 -35.56
N ILE A 23 -10.04 -32.80 -36.17
CA ILE A 23 -10.64 -31.76 -37.00
C ILE A 23 -10.19 -32.01 -38.44
N ALA A 24 -11.19 -32.12 -39.31
CA ALA A 24 -11.06 -32.30 -40.74
C ALA A 24 -10.61 -31.00 -41.42
N LEU A 25 -9.69 -31.15 -42.37
CA LEU A 25 -9.34 -30.16 -43.37
C LEU A 25 -10.46 -30.08 -44.41
N GLN A 26 -10.92 -28.87 -44.73
CA GLN A 26 -11.64 -28.60 -45.96
C GLN A 26 -11.17 -27.24 -46.52
N GLU A 27 -10.66 -27.33 -47.74
CA GLU A 27 -10.23 -26.23 -48.60
C GLU A 27 -11.44 -25.57 -49.29
N SER A 28 -11.36 -24.25 -49.44
CA SER A 28 -11.97 -23.36 -50.46
C SER A 28 -12.04 -21.97 -49.82
N SER A 29 -11.88 -20.82 -50.47
CA SER A 29 -11.46 -20.39 -51.80
C SER A 29 -11.62 -18.85 -51.76
N ASN A 30 -10.65 -18.10 -52.28
CA ASN A 30 -10.70 -16.71 -52.77
C ASN A 30 -11.91 -15.82 -52.42
N GLN A 31 -11.64 -14.65 -51.82
CA GLN A 31 -12.14 -13.39 -52.36
C GLN A 31 -11.32 -12.19 -51.87
N GLU A 32 -11.25 -11.20 -52.76
CA GLU A 32 -10.41 -10.01 -52.80
C GLU A 32 -10.74 -9.05 -51.64
N ASP A 33 -9.71 -8.48 -51.00
CA ASP A 33 -9.87 -7.39 -50.04
C ASP A 33 -8.89 -6.25 -50.38
N ASP A 34 -9.48 -5.06 -50.32
CA ASP A 34 -8.93 -3.75 -50.58
C ASP A 34 -7.73 -3.43 -49.67
N GLN A 35 -6.69 -2.84 -50.27
CA GLN A 35 -5.55 -2.30 -49.55
C GLN A 35 -5.95 -0.97 -48.89
N GLU A 36 -6.47 -1.04 -47.67
CA GLU A 36 -6.38 0.07 -46.73
C GLU A 36 -5.00 0.07 -46.06
N GLU A 37 -4.28 1.15 -46.27
CA GLU A 37 -2.96 1.45 -45.70
C GLU A 37 -3.08 1.66 -44.18
N ILE A 38 -3.09 0.56 -43.43
CA ILE A 38 -2.97 0.56 -41.97
C ILE A 38 -1.50 0.87 -41.63
N THR A 39 -1.22 2.14 -41.35
CA THR A 39 0.01 2.56 -40.66
C THR A 39 0.03 1.96 -39.26
N SER A 40 0.55 0.73 -39.18
CA SER A 40 0.96 0.06 -37.95
C SER A 40 2.15 0.82 -37.35
N THR A 41 1.87 1.87 -36.56
CA THR A 41 2.80 2.36 -35.55
C THR A 41 2.84 1.33 -34.44
N THR A 42 3.69 0.32 -34.62
CA THR A 42 4.15 -0.54 -33.54
C THR A 42 4.95 0.33 -32.59
N GLU A 43 4.25 0.95 -31.64
CA GLU A 43 4.84 1.43 -30.40
C GLU A 43 5.45 0.21 -29.72
N THR A 44 6.72 -0.01 -30.08
CA THR A 44 7.59 -0.89 -29.32
C THR A 44 7.67 -0.22 -27.97
N GLU A 45 6.93 -0.73 -26.98
CA GLU A 45 7.08 -0.37 -25.56
C GLU A 45 8.54 -0.65 -25.19
N SER A 46 9.40 0.33 -25.48
CA SER A 46 10.79 0.31 -25.10
C SER A 46 10.75 0.27 -23.58
N LEU A 47 11.21 -0.85 -23.01
CA LEU A 47 11.45 -0.96 -21.58
C LEU A 47 12.07 0.36 -21.11
N PRO A 48 11.45 1.08 -20.17
CA PRO A 48 11.89 2.41 -19.78
C PRO A 48 13.39 2.35 -19.51
N GLN A 49 14.14 3.26 -20.15
CA GLN A 49 15.57 3.41 -19.90
C GLN A 49 15.75 3.36 -18.37
N LEU A 50 16.50 2.36 -17.90
CA LEU A 50 16.34 1.68 -16.59
C LEU A 50 16.45 2.55 -15.31
N GLY A 51 16.50 3.87 -15.44
CA GLY A 51 16.54 4.81 -14.33
C GLY A 51 15.81 6.13 -14.56
N ARG A 52 15.06 6.35 -15.66
CA ARG A 52 14.36 7.62 -15.94
C ARG A 52 12.86 7.42 -16.19
N ILE A 53 12.04 8.24 -15.54
CA ILE A 53 10.58 8.25 -15.71
C ILE A 53 10.14 9.70 -15.97
N VAL A 54 9.17 9.88 -16.86
CA VAL A 54 8.50 11.16 -17.08
C VAL A 54 7.07 11.05 -16.55
N VAL A 55 6.71 11.98 -15.68
CA VAL A 55 5.39 12.10 -15.04
C VAL A 55 4.88 13.52 -15.21
N ASN A 56 3.57 13.72 -15.12
CA ASN A 56 2.99 15.05 -15.06
C ASN A 56 2.87 15.51 -13.60
N GLN A 57 2.87 16.82 -13.38
CA GLN A 57 2.69 17.42 -12.07
C GLN A 57 1.32 17.12 -11.47
N GLN A 58 0.32 16.87 -12.32
CA GLN A 58 -1.05 16.50 -11.94
C GLN A 58 -1.26 14.99 -11.82
N ASP A 59 -0.25 14.16 -12.11
CA ASP A 59 -0.35 12.72 -11.87
C ASP A 59 -0.55 12.46 -10.36
N GLU A 60 -1.31 11.42 -10.02
CA GLU A 60 -1.57 11.08 -8.62
C GLU A 60 -0.33 10.39 -8.01
N PHE A 61 0.49 11.15 -7.28
CA PHE A 61 1.52 10.57 -6.42
C PHE A 61 0.89 9.91 -5.21
N PHE A 62 1.58 8.92 -4.64
CA PHE A 62 1.15 8.28 -3.42
C PHE A 62 2.31 7.96 -2.47
N ILE A 63 1.99 7.91 -1.18
CA ILE A 63 2.79 7.26 -0.15
C ILE A 63 1.97 6.13 0.47
N ALA A 64 2.61 4.99 0.74
CA ALA A 64 1.95 3.83 1.28
C ALA A 64 2.77 3.15 2.36
N LEU A 65 2.08 2.70 3.41
CA LEU A 65 2.60 1.72 4.35
C LEU A 65 2.31 0.33 3.78
N GLY A 66 3.33 -0.51 3.68
CA GLY A 66 3.23 -1.90 3.27
C GLY A 66 3.67 -2.85 4.39
N LYS A 67 3.09 -4.04 4.42
CA LYS A 67 3.49 -5.15 5.30
C LYS A 67 3.34 -6.46 4.56
N LYS A 68 4.40 -7.25 4.51
CA LYS A 68 4.35 -8.62 3.96
C LYS A 68 3.45 -9.49 4.83
N THR A 69 2.55 -10.26 4.22
CA THR A 69 1.63 -11.18 4.91
C THR A 69 1.96 -12.65 4.63
N SER A 70 2.72 -12.92 3.57
CA SER A 70 3.28 -14.23 3.24
C SER A 70 4.79 -14.29 3.51
N GLY A 71 5.37 -15.50 3.51
CA GLY A 71 6.80 -15.72 3.76
C GLY A 71 7.08 -16.41 5.10
N ASN A 72 8.35 -16.45 5.50
CA ASN A 72 8.73 -16.92 6.83
C ASN A 72 8.31 -15.90 7.92
N ILE A 73 8.37 -16.27 9.21
CA ILE A 73 7.89 -15.41 10.30
C ILE A 73 8.60 -14.05 10.36
N ASN A 74 9.88 -14.01 9.98
CA ASN A 74 10.67 -12.78 9.96
C ASN A 74 10.22 -11.86 8.80
N GLU A 75 9.87 -12.42 7.65
CA GLU A 75 9.35 -11.69 6.50
C GLU A 75 7.93 -11.18 6.72
N ARG A 76 7.06 -11.97 7.37
CA ARG A 76 5.68 -11.53 7.71
C ARG A 76 5.65 -10.38 8.72
N ASN A 77 6.75 -10.22 9.44
CA ASN A 77 6.92 -9.21 10.45
C ASN A 77 7.77 -8.01 10.00
N HIS A 78 7.74 -7.74 8.69
CA HIS A 78 8.38 -6.57 8.12
C HIS A 78 7.37 -5.58 7.55
N ALA A 79 7.46 -4.33 8.00
CA ALA A 79 6.72 -3.19 7.45
C ALA A 79 7.68 -2.22 6.79
N PHE A 80 7.22 -1.60 5.70
CA PHE A 80 8.03 -0.75 4.85
C PHE A 80 7.19 0.37 4.23
N ILE A 81 7.83 1.45 3.83
CA ILE A 81 7.22 2.54 3.08
C ILE A 81 7.43 2.34 1.60
N MET A 82 6.41 2.64 0.81
CA MET A 82 6.47 2.77 -0.63
C MET A 82 6.06 4.19 -0.99
N VAL A 83 6.78 4.81 -1.92
CA VAL A 83 6.34 6.03 -2.59
C VAL A 83 6.25 5.74 -4.08
N GLY A 84 5.29 6.35 -4.75
CA GLY A 84 5.04 6.07 -6.15
C GLY A 84 4.17 7.12 -6.83
N VAL A 85 3.84 6.83 -8.08
CA VAL A 85 2.92 7.60 -8.90
C VAL A 85 1.95 6.65 -9.60
N MET A 86 0.70 7.05 -9.75
CA MET A 86 -0.29 6.32 -10.54
C MET A 86 -0.19 6.79 -11.99
N LYS A 87 0.05 5.85 -12.91
CA LYS A 87 0.06 6.09 -14.35
C LYS A 87 -0.83 5.06 -15.03
N GLU A 88 -1.83 5.54 -15.79
CA GLU A 88 -2.78 4.66 -16.50
C GLU A 88 -3.45 3.63 -15.56
N GLY A 89 -3.81 4.08 -14.35
CA GLY A 89 -4.44 3.23 -13.33
C GLY A 89 -3.51 2.20 -12.67
N LYS A 90 -2.19 2.22 -12.96
CA LYS A 90 -1.20 1.31 -12.38
C LYS A 90 -0.18 2.08 -11.52
N PRO A 91 0.22 1.55 -10.35
CA PRO A 91 1.25 2.19 -9.54
C PRO A 91 2.65 1.93 -10.14
N ILE A 92 3.46 2.98 -10.19
CA ILE A 92 4.89 2.93 -10.48
C ILE A 92 5.64 3.31 -9.20
N LEU A 93 6.44 2.38 -8.66
CA LEU A 93 7.20 2.61 -7.43
C LEU A 93 8.42 3.50 -7.71
N LEU A 94 8.49 4.61 -6.97
CA LEU A 94 9.56 5.60 -7.02
C LEU A 94 10.58 5.43 -5.87
N GLY A 95 10.22 4.69 -4.83
CA GLY A 95 11.08 4.42 -3.69
C GLY A 95 10.45 3.40 -2.75
N ARG A 96 11.27 2.61 -2.08
CA ARG A 96 10.81 1.67 -1.05
C ARG A 96 11.83 1.57 0.07
N LEU A 97 11.40 1.82 1.30
CA LEU A 97 12.28 1.92 2.47
C LEU A 97 11.80 1.03 3.60
N GLY A 98 12.73 0.29 4.21
CA GLY A 98 12.46 -0.59 5.33
C GLY A 98 13.38 -0.29 6.50
N LYS A 99 12.86 -0.40 7.72
CA LYS A 99 13.69 -0.30 8.92
C LYS A 99 14.24 -1.67 9.31
N THR A 100 15.54 -1.72 9.59
CA THR A 100 16.28 -2.97 9.82
C THR A 100 17.28 -2.82 10.96
N ASN A 101 17.53 -3.90 11.70
CA ASN A 101 18.54 -3.96 12.76
C ASN A 101 19.87 -4.58 12.29
N ARG A 102 20.12 -4.64 10.98
CA ARG A 102 21.36 -5.22 10.43
C ARG A 102 22.63 -4.46 10.84
N VAL A 103 22.49 -3.20 11.25
CA VAL A 103 23.59 -2.42 11.82
C VAL A 103 23.94 -2.80 13.26
N ASP A 104 23.05 -3.49 13.97
CA ASP A 104 23.31 -3.87 15.36
C ASP A 104 24.43 -4.93 15.44
N PRO A 105 25.49 -4.71 16.24
CA PRO A 105 26.62 -5.64 16.32
C PRO A 105 26.25 -7.06 16.74
N ASP A 106 25.22 -7.23 17.58
CA ASP A 106 24.76 -8.55 18.02
C ASP A 106 24.04 -9.27 16.86
N ILE A 107 23.29 -8.54 16.04
CA ILE A 107 22.65 -9.06 14.81
C ILE A 107 23.70 -9.41 13.76
N GLN A 108 24.69 -8.55 13.53
CA GLN A 108 25.80 -8.86 12.61
C GLN A 108 26.56 -10.12 13.04
N THR A 109 26.77 -10.28 14.35
CA THR A 109 27.39 -11.48 14.92
C THR A 109 26.54 -12.72 14.63
N LEU A 110 25.21 -12.65 14.79
CA LEU A 110 24.30 -13.75 14.44
C LEU A 110 24.37 -14.11 12.96
N ILE A 111 24.32 -13.12 12.07
CA ILE A 111 24.41 -13.34 10.62
C ILE A 111 25.72 -14.05 10.26
N ARG A 112 26.86 -13.55 10.77
CA ARG A 112 28.18 -14.14 10.53
C ARG A 112 28.26 -15.58 11.04
N LEU A 113 27.78 -15.85 12.26
CA LEU A 113 27.77 -17.19 12.83
C LEU A 113 26.88 -18.15 12.02
N GLY A 114 25.74 -17.68 11.51
CA GLY A 114 24.86 -18.47 10.64
C GLY A 114 25.56 -18.88 9.35
N GLN A 115 26.21 -17.93 8.66
CA GLN A 115 27.00 -18.19 7.46
C GLN A 115 28.16 -19.17 7.71
N GLU A 116 28.84 -19.06 8.86
CA GLU A 116 29.88 -20.01 9.27
C GLU A 116 29.30 -21.43 9.46
N VAL A 117 28.10 -21.57 10.03
CA VAL A 117 27.45 -22.87 10.20
C VAL A 117 27.05 -23.51 8.86
N GLU A 118 26.62 -22.71 7.89
CA GLU A 118 26.22 -23.18 6.55
C GLU A 118 27.42 -23.63 5.72
N THR A 119 28.54 -22.90 5.80
CA THR A 119 29.77 -23.24 5.08
C THR A 119 30.50 -24.45 5.67
N LEU A 120 30.27 -24.75 6.95
CA LEU A 120 30.76 -25.98 7.57
C LEU A 120 30.01 -27.19 7.01
N GLY A 121 30.73 -27.97 6.19
CA GLY A 121 30.28 -29.29 5.72
C GLY A 121 29.83 -30.21 6.87
N LYS A 122 29.11 -31.29 6.52
CA LYS A 122 28.50 -32.22 7.50
C LYS A 122 29.53 -32.90 8.43
N THR A 123 30.81 -32.92 8.07
CA THR A 123 31.87 -33.64 8.77
C THR A 123 32.39 -32.94 10.03
N ASN A 124 32.15 -31.63 10.22
CA ASN A 124 32.67 -30.89 11.37
C ASN A 124 31.61 -30.71 12.49
N LEU A 125 31.14 -31.83 13.04
CA LEU A 125 30.03 -31.85 14.01
C LEU A 125 30.32 -31.02 15.28
N THR A 126 31.53 -31.17 15.86
CA THR A 126 31.93 -30.48 17.09
C THR A 126 31.90 -28.96 16.91
N ARG A 127 32.46 -28.44 15.80
CA ARG A 127 32.43 -27.00 15.53
C ARG A 127 31.01 -26.49 15.32
N ARG A 128 30.14 -27.25 14.65
CA ARG A 128 28.73 -26.89 14.46
C ARG A 128 27.97 -26.81 15.77
N ILE A 129 28.20 -27.74 16.71
CA ILE A 129 27.58 -27.68 18.05
C ILE A 129 28.03 -26.42 18.80
N GLN A 130 29.33 -26.11 18.77
CA GLN A 130 29.88 -24.90 19.39
C GLN A 130 29.27 -23.62 18.81
N LEU A 131 29.17 -23.52 17.47
CA LEU A 131 28.58 -22.37 16.81
C LEU A 131 27.08 -22.23 17.10
N LYS A 132 26.33 -23.34 17.10
CA LYS A 132 24.91 -23.33 17.51
C LYS A 132 24.74 -22.84 18.95
N GLY A 133 25.63 -23.24 19.87
CA GLY A 133 25.64 -22.71 21.24
C GLY A 133 25.89 -21.20 21.30
N LYS A 134 26.82 -20.68 20.48
CA LYS A 134 27.06 -19.23 20.35
C LYS A 134 25.87 -18.48 19.75
N ILE A 135 25.24 -19.05 18.73
CA ILE A 135 24.02 -18.51 18.11
C ILE A 135 22.93 -18.39 19.16
N LEU A 136 22.59 -19.47 19.87
CA LEU A 136 21.55 -19.47 20.90
C LEU A 136 21.82 -18.42 21.99
N LYS A 137 23.06 -18.31 22.49
CA LYS A 137 23.44 -17.30 23.49
C LYS A 137 23.24 -15.87 22.94
N THR A 138 23.58 -15.64 21.68
CA THR A 138 23.46 -14.32 21.04
C THR A 138 22.00 -14.01 20.71
N GLU A 139 21.18 -14.99 20.34
CA GLU A 139 19.73 -14.83 20.17
C GLU A 139 19.05 -14.44 21.48
N ILE A 140 19.38 -15.11 22.59
CA ILE A 140 18.87 -14.76 23.93
C ILE A 140 19.27 -13.32 24.29
N LYS A 141 20.54 -12.96 24.09
CA LYS A 141 21.03 -11.59 24.34
C LYS A 141 20.29 -10.57 23.50
N THR A 142 20.11 -10.84 22.21
CA THR A 142 19.41 -9.97 21.25
C THR A 142 17.94 -9.81 21.60
N CYS A 143 17.27 -10.91 21.97
CA CYS A 143 15.88 -10.89 22.42
C CYS A 143 15.72 -10.03 23.67
N PHE A 144 16.59 -10.22 24.67
CA PHE A 144 16.60 -9.38 25.87
C PHE A 144 16.86 -7.90 25.54
N LYS A 145 17.84 -7.62 24.68
CA LYS A 145 18.17 -6.27 24.23
C LYS A 145 16.98 -5.61 23.52
N ASN A 146 16.32 -6.30 22.60
CA ASN A 146 15.12 -5.82 21.91
C ASN A 146 13.99 -5.50 22.88
N CYS A 147 13.76 -6.34 23.89
CA CYS A 147 12.67 -6.16 24.85
C CYS A 147 12.90 -5.00 25.83
N PHE A 148 14.15 -4.67 26.19
CA PHE A 148 14.45 -3.76 27.30
C PHE A 148 15.27 -2.51 26.96
N PHE A 149 16.14 -2.57 25.94
CA PHE A 149 17.10 -1.49 25.64
C PHE A 149 16.98 -0.96 24.21
N GLY A 150 16.31 -1.72 23.34
CA GLY A 150 16.28 -1.49 21.91
C GLY A 150 17.55 -1.96 21.20
N THR A 151 17.41 -2.34 19.94
CA THR A 151 18.55 -2.62 19.04
C THR A 151 18.82 -1.44 18.15
N GLU A 152 20.08 -1.26 17.75
CA GLU A 152 20.40 -0.25 16.75
C GLU A 152 19.72 -0.62 15.43
N SER A 153 19.22 0.40 14.74
CA SER A 153 18.60 0.23 13.44
C SER A 153 18.91 1.39 12.51
N GLU A 154 18.63 1.17 11.24
CA GLU A 154 18.62 2.21 10.23
C GLU A 154 17.47 1.97 9.25
N LEU A 155 17.18 2.98 8.43
CA LEU A 155 16.39 2.78 7.22
C LEU A 155 17.32 2.35 6.09
N GLU A 156 16.92 1.30 5.38
CA GLU A 156 17.61 0.80 4.19
C GLU A 156 16.68 0.92 2.98
N GLU A 157 17.28 1.08 1.80
CA GLU A 157 16.56 0.89 0.53
C GLU A 157 16.15 -0.58 0.38
N GLU A 158 14.92 -0.79 -0.05
CA GLU A 158 14.42 -2.09 -0.45
C GLU A 158 14.15 -2.17 -1.95
N SER A 159 14.33 -3.36 -2.52
CA SER A 159 14.12 -3.61 -3.96
C SER A 159 12.75 -3.12 -4.45
N LEU A 160 12.71 -2.30 -5.51
CA LEU A 160 11.45 -1.88 -6.16
C LEU A 160 10.70 -3.06 -6.80
N ARG A 161 11.36 -4.21 -7.00
CA ARG A 161 10.75 -5.45 -7.48
C ARG A 161 10.05 -6.13 -6.31
N LEU A 162 8.92 -5.57 -5.89
CA LEU A 162 8.11 -6.10 -4.80
C LEU A 162 7.41 -7.39 -5.25
N TYR A 163 7.35 -8.39 -4.36
CA TYR A 163 6.68 -9.66 -4.60
C TYR A 163 5.92 -10.18 -3.39
N GLY A 164 4.93 -11.02 -3.68
CA GLY A 164 4.18 -11.79 -2.70
C GLY A 164 2.96 -11.04 -2.18
N SER A 165 2.34 -11.60 -1.15
CA SER A 165 1.14 -11.01 -0.56
C SER A 165 1.52 -9.87 0.39
N ILE A 166 1.01 -8.67 0.09
CA ILE A 166 1.29 -7.44 0.82
C ILE A 166 -0.03 -6.86 1.29
N SER A 167 -0.18 -6.70 2.60
CA SER A 167 -1.20 -5.79 3.14
C SER A 167 -0.67 -4.36 3.08
N TYR A 168 -1.50 -3.38 2.72
CA TYR A 168 -1.08 -1.98 2.59
C TYR A 168 -2.18 -0.98 2.94
N ALA A 169 -1.76 0.28 3.15
CA ALA A 169 -2.58 1.48 3.17
C ALA A 169 -1.85 2.57 2.40
N ALA A 170 -2.48 3.14 1.37
CA ALA A 170 -1.88 4.15 0.51
C ALA A 170 -2.72 5.43 0.53
N TYR A 171 -2.03 6.57 0.49
CA TYR A 171 -2.60 7.92 0.52
C TYR A 171 -2.02 8.71 -0.64
N ALA A 172 -2.89 9.47 -1.32
CA ALA A 172 -2.52 10.40 -2.36
C ALA A 172 -1.69 11.52 -1.73
N ILE A 173 -0.64 11.92 -2.44
CA ILE A 173 0.22 13.04 -2.08
C ILE A 173 0.40 13.94 -3.29
N THR A 174 0.70 15.21 -3.05
CA THR A 174 1.13 16.13 -4.12
C THR A 174 2.60 15.91 -4.46
N PHE A 175 3.04 16.45 -5.60
CA PHE A 175 4.46 16.47 -5.94
C PHE A 175 5.31 17.22 -4.88
N GLU A 176 4.77 18.26 -4.26
CA GLU A 176 5.44 18.98 -3.16
C GLU A 176 5.63 18.09 -1.92
N GLN A 177 4.60 17.33 -1.55
CA GLN A 177 4.69 16.36 -0.46
C GLN A 177 5.66 15.22 -0.80
N TYR A 178 5.73 14.79 -2.07
CA TYR A 178 6.76 13.84 -2.50
C TYR A 178 8.18 14.41 -2.31
N LYS A 179 8.43 15.68 -2.69
CA LYS A 179 9.72 16.34 -2.39
C LYS A 179 9.99 16.45 -0.89
N GLN A 180 8.96 16.72 -0.09
CA GLN A 180 9.06 16.71 1.37
C GLN A 180 9.49 15.33 1.89
N PHE A 181 8.92 14.24 1.37
CA PHE A 181 9.40 12.90 1.68
C PHE A 181 10.88 12.71 1.30
N LEU A 182 11.30 13.13 0.10
CA LEU A 182 12.70 12.99 -0.32
C LEU A 182 13.66 13.80 0.57
N ARG A 183 13.23 14.95 1.08
CA ARG A 183 14.04 15.83 1.95
C ARG A 183 14.51 15.14 3.23
N ILE A 184 13.73 14.22 3.81
CA ILE A 184 14.13 13.55 5.06
C ILE A 184 15.14 12.41 4.86
N ILE A 185 15.24 11.88 3.63
CA ILE A 185 16.06 10.69 3.32
C ILE A 185 17.55 10.87 3.67
N PRO A 186 18.21 11.99 3.31
CA PRO A 186 19.60 12.23 3.66
C PRO A 186 19.92 12.18 5.16
N PHE A 187 18.93 12.51 6.00
CA PHE A 187 19.09 12.56 7.46
C PHE A 187 18.87 11.21 8.14
N VAL A 188 18.03 10.35 7.57
CA VAL A 188 17.72 9.03 8.13
C VAL A 188 18.65 7.93 7.66
N GLN A 189 19.34 8.13 6.52
CA GLN A 189 20.37 7.20 6.08
C GLN A 189 21.60 7.26 7.00
N LYS A 190 22.27 6.13 7.20
CA LYS A 190 23.46 6.02 8.04
C LYS A 190 24.60 5.31 7.30
N SER A 191 24.49 3.98 7.16
CA SER A 191 25.62 3.17 6.68
C SER A 191 25.51 2.81 5.19
N GLN A 192 24.29 2.73 4.66
CA GLN A 192 24.01 2.43 3.25
C GLN A 192 23.36 3.63 2.57
N GLU A 193 23.84 3.93 1.36
CA GLU A 193 23.22 4.93 0.50
C GLU A 193 21.81 4.46 0.12
N ILE A 194 20.83 5.31 0.38
CA ILE A 194 19.46 5.08 -0.06
C ILE A 194 19.30 5.70 -1.45
N SER A 195 18.78 4.95 -2.42
CA SER A 195 18.41 5.51 -3.72
C SER A 195 16.90 5.58 -3.92
N CYS A 196 16.42 6.73 -4.37
CA CYS A 196 15.04 6.95 -4.80
C CYS A 196 15.05 7.59 -6.19
N PHE A 197 13.91 7.55 -6.88
CA PHE A 197 13.68 8.48 -7.97
C PHE A 197 13.66 9.91 -7.41
N GLN A 198 14.34 10.84 -8.07
CA GLN A 198 14.47 12.22 -7.66
C GLN A 198 14.19 13.12 -8.87
N PRO A 199 13.53 14.28 -8.70
CA PRO A 199 13.33 15.22 -9.79
C PRO A 199 14.68 15.81 -10.24
N VAL A 200 14.99 15.64 -11.51
CA VAL A 200 16.23 16.18 -12.12
C VAL A 200 15.94 17.35 -13.05
N ASP A 201 14.69 17.47 -13.51
CA ASP A 201 14.24 18.55 -14.37
C ASP A 201 12.71 18.70 -14.24
N THR A 202 12.23 19.93 -14.43
CA THR A 202 10.81 20.28 -14.41
C THR A 202 10.57 21.29 -15.51
N GLN A 203 9.84 20.89 -16.53
CA GLN A 203 9.53 21.71 -17.70
C GLN A 203 8.02 21.72 -17.89
N ASP A 204 7.40 22.90 -17.80
CA ASP A 204 5.96 23.09 -17.82
C ASP A 204 5.28 22.19 -16.77
N ASP A 205 4.40 21.28 -17.20
CA ASP A 205 3.72 20.29 -16.36
C ASP A 205 4.47 18.94 -16.28
N LYS A 206 5.62 18.78 -16.94
CA LYS A 206 6.37 17.52 -16.98
C LYS A 206 7.51 17.52 -15.97
N ILE A 207 7.56 16.47 -15.17
CA ILE A 207 8.63 16.21 -14.21
C ILE A 207 9.42 15.01 -14.72
N ILE A 208 10.73 15.20 -14.83
CA ILE A 208 11.66 14.12 -15.15
C ILE A 208 12.24 13.62 -13.83
N LEU A 209 11.98 12.35 -13.53
CA LEU A 209 12.51 11.66 -12.36
C LEU A 209 13.64 10.72 -12.78
N GLU A 210 14.73 10.72 -12.02
CA GLU A 210 15.86 9.80 -12.20
C GLU A 210 16.20 9.10 -10.89
N LYS A 211 16.47 7.79 -10.92
CA LYS A 211 16.89 7.05 -9.73
C LYS A 211 18.32 7.44 -9.33
N LYS A 212 18.46 8.11 -8.19
CA LYS A 212 19.74 8.59 -7.64
C LYS A 212 19.85 8.31 -6.14
N GLY A 213 21.07 8.10 -5.68
CA GLY A 213 21.41 8.07 -4.26
C GLY A 213 21.36 9.46 -3.63
N PHE A 214 21.31 9.51 -2.30
CA PHE A 214 21.39 10.76 -1.54
C PHE A 214 22.77 10.93 -0.92
N PRO A 215 23.37 12.14 -0.97
CA PRO A 215 24.57 12.41 -0.18
C PRO A 215 24.24 12.30 1.32
N TYR A 216 25.13 11.68 2.10
CA TYR A 216 24.97 11.58 3.54
C TYR A 216 24.97 12.97 4.20
N ALA A 217 23.94 13.25 4.99
CA ALA A 217 23.84 14.49 5.75
C ALA A 217 24.14 14.22 7.23
N GLU A 218 25.40 14.42 7.63
CA GLU A 218 25.82 14.29 9.03
C GLU A 218 25.16 15.31 9.96
N ASN A 219 24.81 16.47 9.41
CA ASN A 219 24.36 17.61 10.19
C ASN A 219 22.85 17.82 10.09
N LEU A 220 22.16 17.74 11.24
CA LEU A 220 20.73 18.00 11.39
C LEU A 220 20.40 19.48 11.64
N ASN A 221 21.34 20.40 11.48
CA ASN A 221 21.13 21.84 11.72
C ASN A 221 19.98 22.40 10.87
N ASP A 222 19.84 21.92 9.63
CA ASP A 222 18.77 22.34 8.71
C ASP A 222 17.47 21.55 8.89
N ALA A 223 17.48 20.53 9.77
CA ALA A 223 16.31 19.72 10.07
C ALA A 223 15.42 20.42 11.10
N ASN A 224 14.11 20.39 10.88
CA ASN A 224 13.12 20.86 11.85
C ASN A 224 12.95 19.84 13.00
N THR A 225 12.19 20.20 14.04
CA THR A 225 11.99 19.34 15.22
C THR A 225 11.41 17.97 14.87
N GLN A 226 10.38 17.92 14.02
CA GLN A 226 9.75 16.66 13.61
C GLN A 226 10.72 15.77 12.81
N GLU A 227 11.50 16.36 11.91
CA GLU A 227 12.54 15.65 11.15
C GLU A 227 13.58 15.03 12.10
N ARG A 228 14.06 15.79 13.09
CA ARG A 228 15.00 15.29 14.10
C ARG A 228 14.41 14.15 14.93
N ASP A 229 13.15 14.25 15.32
CA ASP A 229 12.47 13.20 16.09
C ASP A 229 12.32 11.92 15.29
N ILE A 230 11.96 12.01 14.00
CA ILE A 230 11.89 10.86 13.09
C ILE A 230 13.27 10.23 12.92
N VAL A 231 14.31 11.04 12.68
CA VAL A 231 15.70 10.55 12.54
C VAL A 231 16.17 9.84 13.80
N ALA A 232 15.97 10.45 14.97
CA ALA A 232 16.32 9.84 16.25
C ALA A 232 15.60 8.50 16.43
N ARG A 233 14.29 8.46 16.16
CA ARG A 233 13.49 7.22 16.26
C ARG A 233 13.83 6.20 15.18
N ALA A 234 14.30 6.58 14.00
CA ALA A 234 14.74 5.64 12.97
C ALA A 234 16.00 4.86 13.38
N CYS A 235 16.79 5.40 14.32
CA CYS A 235 18.07 4.83 14.74
C CYS A 235 17.98 3.62 15.69
N TYR A 236 16.81 3.27 16.21
CA TYR A 236 16.65 2.14 17.11
C TYR A 236 15.32 1.39 16.95
N LEU A 237 15.32 0.09 17.22
CA LEU A 237 14.12 -0.77 17.25
C LEU A 237 13.78 -1.16 18.69
N HIS A 238 12.53 -0.93 19.10
CA HIS A 238 11.97 -1.28 20.41
C HIS A 238 10.51 -1.73 20.23
N PRO A 239 9.88 -2.48 21.15
CA PRO A 239 8.46 -2.82 21.10
C PRO A 239 7.52 -1.63 20.82
N ASN A 240 7.89 -0.45 21.31
CA ASN A 240 7.16 0.81 21.12
C ASN A 240 7.73 1.68 19.97
N ASN A 241 8.69 1.15 19.20
CA ASN A 241 9.32 1.83 18.07
C ASN A 241 9.79 0.80 17.03
N THR A 242 8.84 0.27 16.27
CA THR A 242 9.10 -0.74 15.22
C THR A 242 9.24 -0.09 13.84
N CYS A 243 9.53 -0.91 12.82
CA CYS A 243 9.47 -0.47 11.42
C CYS A 243 8.12 0.14 11.04
N ARG A 244 7.02 -0.37 11.61
CA ARG A 244 5.68 0.18 11.42
C ARG A 244 5.52 1.59 12.00
N HIS A 245 6.09 1.83 13.18
CA HIS A 245 6.00 3.13 13.83
C HIS A 245 6.75 4.18 13.00
N THR A 246 8.00 3.90 12.62
CA THR A 246 8.78 4.80 11.77
C THR A 246 8.11 5.03 10.42
N GLY A 247 7.50 4.01 9.81
CA GLY A 247 6.73 4.18 8.58
C GLY A 247 5.53 5.13 8.77
N ILE A 248 4.76 4.95 9.84
CA ILE A 248 3.64 5.85 10.17
C ILE A 248 4.15 7.28 10.38
N ASP A 249 5.23 7.48 11.14
CA ASP A 249 5.78 8.81 11.39
C ASP A 249 6.22 9.50 10.09
N LEU A 250 6.80 8.74 9.14
CA LEU A 250 7.16 9.26 7.80
C LEU A 250 5.94 9.64 6.97
N ILE A 251 4.85 8.87 7.04
CA ILE A 251 3.61 9.19 6.34
C ILE A 251 2.98 10.45 6.95
N GLU A 252 2.86 10.51 8.27
CA GLU A 252 2.30 11.66 8.99
C GLU A 252 3.08 12.95 8.66
N TYR A 253 4.42 12.87 8.67
CA TYR A 253 5.29 13.95 8.21
C TYR A 253 5.02 14.34 6.75
N THR A 254 4.97 13.38 5.84
CA THR A 254 4.76 13.63 4.40
C THR A 254 3.41 14.26 4.12
N LEU A 255 2.36 13.81 4.82
CA LEU A 255 1.00 14.32 4.67
C LEU A 255 0.80 15.65 5.39
N GLY A 256 1.69 16.03 6.31
CA GLY A 256 1.54 17.23 7.13
C GLY A 256 0.43 17.11 8.19
N ILE A 257 0.19 15.89 8.69
CA ILE A 257 -0.86 15.62 9.67
C ILE A 257 -0.28 15.11 10.99
N PRO A 258 -0.95 15.37 12.13
CA PRO A 258 -0.45 14.93 13.43
C PRO A 258 -0.63 13.43 13.68
N HIS A 259 -1.64 12.80 13.09
CA HIS A 259 -1.97 11.40 13.30
C HIS A 259 -2.71 10.81 12.10
N LEU A 260 -2.31 9.60 11.69
CA LEU A 260 -3.04 8.82 10.67
C LEU A 260 -4.38 8.30 11.19
N THR A 261 -5.27 7.86 10.30
CA THR A 261 -6.58 7.33 10.70
C THR A 261 -6.44 6.10 11.61
N ASP A 262 -7.37 5.94 12.55
CA ASP A 262 -7.35 4.85 13.54
C ASP A 262 -7.47 3.44 12.94
N ASN A 263 -7.81 3.33 11.64
CA ASN A 263 -7.77 2.06 10.93
C ASN A 263 -6.34 1.57 10.66
N ILE A 264 -5.32 2.43 10.83
CA ILE A 264 -3.91 2.07 10.73
C ILE A 264 -3.34 1.88 12.13
N SER A 265 -3.41 0.63 12.61
CA SER A 265 -2.83 0.29 13.91
C SER A 265 -1.32 0.45 13.91
N ARG A 266 -0.77 1.15 14.92
CA ARG A 266 0.68 1.15 15.22
C ARG A 266 1.17 -0.22 15.72
N GLN A 267 0.25 -1.08 16.19
CA GLN A 267 0.60 -2.42 16.65
C GLN A 267 1.03 -3.30 15.49
N PHE A 268 2.22 -3.88 15.58
CA PHE A 268 2.87 -4.55 14.48
C PHE A 268 2.09 -5.77 13.90
N PHE A 269 1.36 -6.51 14.73
CA PHE A 269 0.72 -7.79 14.35
C PHE A 269 -0.59 -7.67 13.57
N VAL A 270 -1.17 -6.48 13.50
CA VAL A 270 -2.44 -6.24 12.79
C VAL A 270 -2.14 -6.01 11.30
N ASN A 271 -2.78 -6.71 10.38
CA ASN A 271 -2.60 -6.42 8.95
C ASN A 271 -3.17 -5.04 8.58
N LEU A 272 -2.69 -4.47 7.48
CA LEU A 272 -3.23 -3.22 6.94
C LEU A 272 -4.58 -3.47 6.24
N PRO A 273 -5.40 -2.41 6.03
CA PRO A 273 -6.80 -2.56 5.62
C PRO A 273 -7.02 -3.23 4.27
N VAL A 274 -6.06 -3.15 3.36
CA VAL A 274 -6.14 -3.71 2.00
C VAL A 274 -5.02 -4.71 1.79
N SER A 275 -5.18 -5.70 0.92
CA SER A 275 -4.12 -6.69 0.61
C SER A 275 -4.13 -7.15 -0.83
N ALA A 276 -3.01 -7.03 -1.54
CA ALA A 276 -2.85 -7.47 -2.94
C ALA A 276 -1.60 -8.36 -3.08
N ASN A 277 -1.53 -9.18 -4.13
CA ASN A 277 -0.28 -9.86 -4.46
C ASN A 277 0.50 -8.99 -5.43
N PHE A 278 1.80 -8.84 -5.19
CA PHE A 278 2.68 -8.10 -6.07
C PHE A 278 3.52 -9.05 -6.90
N SER A 279 3.73 -8.67 -8.16
CA SER A 279 4.69 -9.29 -9.08
C SER A 279 5.51 -8.18 -9.73
N TRP A 280 6.81 -8.15 -9.45
CA TRP A 280 7.73 -7.12 -9.99
C TRP A 280 7.31 -5.67 -9.69
N GLY A 281 6.75 -5.41 -8.51
CA GLY A 281 6.29 -4.06 -8.13
C GLY A 281 4.87 -3.73 -8.59
N VAL A 282 4.23 -4.58 -9.40
CA VAL A 282 2.87 -4.37 -9.90
C VAL A 282 1.88 -5.24 -9.11
N PRO A 283 0.78 -4.68 -8.57
CA PRO A 283 -0.26 -5.45 -7.91
C PRO A 283 -1.10 -6.24 -8.93
N ASP A 284 -1.54 -7.44 -8.54
CA ASP A 284 -2.40 -8.33 -9.34
C ASP A 284 -3.89 -7.90 -9.40
N ARG A 285 -4.24 -6.85 -8.66
CA ARG A 285 -5.60 -6.32 -8.46
C ARG A 285 -5.54 -4.80 -8.34
N TYR A 286 -6.72 -4.19 -8.23
CA TYR A 286 -6.88 -2.76 -8.01
C TYR A 286 -6.03 -2.24 -6.83
N PHE A 287 -5.29 -1.15 -7.06
CA PHE A 287 -4.46 -0.52 -6.04
C PHE A 287 -5.17 0.69 -5.45
N TYR A 288 -5.68 0.54 -4.22
CA TYR A 288 -6.46 1.59 -3.56
C TYR A 288 -5.54 2.69 -3.01
N VAL A 289 -5.67 3.89 -3.57
CA VAL A 289 -5.04 5.11 -3.05
C VAL A 289 -6.13 6.01 -2.48
N PHE A 290 -6.16 6.15 -1.16
CA PHE A 290 -7.07 7.07 -0.47
C PHE A 290 -6.65 8.51 -0.73
N PRO A 291 -7.59 9.48 -0.75
CA PRO A 291 -7.20 10.89 -0.75
C PRO A 291 -6.49 11.26 0.57
N LEU A 292 -6.00 12.50 0.67
CA LEU A 292 -5.48 13.04 1.92
C LEU A 292 -6.54 12.86 3.03
N PRO A 293 -6.17 12.44 4.26
CA PRO A 293 -7.14 12.33 5.35
C PRO A 293 -7.78 13.68 5.71
N PRO A 294 -8.98 13.71 6.32
CA PRO A 294 -9.65 14.96 6.69
C PRO A 294 -8.80 15.91 7.55
N ASP A 295 -7.94 15.38 8.41
CA ASP A 295 -7.02 16.18 9.24
C ASP A 295 -5.92 16.90 8.44
N GLY A 296 -5.71 16.53 7.18
CA GLY A 296 -4.76 17.20 6.28
C GLY A 296 -5.33 18.42 5.56
N TYR A 297 -6.63 18.69 5.70
CA TYR A 297 -7.25 19.88 5.13
C TYR A 297 -7.41 20.96 6.21
N PRO A 298 -7.06 22.22 5.90
CA PRO A 298 -7.44 23.35 6.73
C PRO A 298 -8.94 23.63 6.52
N ALA A 299 -9.78 22.84 7.17
CA ALA A 299 -11.23 22.89 7.07
C ALA A 299 -11.86 23.18 8.44
N ASP A 300 -12.97 23.92 8.45
CA ASP A 300 -13.81 24.06 9.64
C ASP A 300 -14.43 22.73 10.09
N GLU A 301 -15.06 22.73 11.28
CA GLU A 301 -15.63 21.51 11.87
C GLU A 301 -16.75 20.91 11.02
N THR A 302 -17.55 21.72 10.35
CA THR A 302 -18.67 21.26 9.52
C THR A 302 -18.14 20.52 8.29
N LYS A 303 -17.24 21.14 7.53
CA LYS A 303 -16.61 20.52 6.37
C LYS A 303 -15.77 19.32 6.76
N LYS A 304 -15.04 19.38 7.87
CA LYS A 304 -14.28 18.25 8.39
C LYS A 304 -15.18 17.08 8.76
N ALA A 305 -16.38 17.32 9.31
CA ALA A 305 -17.36 16.26 9.59
C ALA A 305 -17.87 15.59 8.29
N ILE A 306 -18.12 16.38 7.24
CA ILE A 306 -18.52 15.89 5.91
C ILE A 306 -17.43 15.00 5.31
N LEU A 307 -16.20 15.53 5.23
CA LEU A 307 -15.04 14.80 4.72
C LEU A 307 -14.81 13.51 5.53
N THR A 308 -14.93 13.57 6.85
CA THR A 308 -14.81 12.39 7.73
C THR A 308 -15.85 11.32 7.44
N LYS A 309 -17.12 11.70 7.20
CA LYS A 309 -18.19 10.75 6.84
C LYS A 309 -17.87 10.03 5.52
N ILE A 310 -17.47 10.78 4.49
CA ILE A 310 -17.13 10.22 3.16
C ILE A 310 -15.89 9.32 3.27
N PHE A 311 -14.84 9.77 3.97
CA PHE A 311 -13.60 9.02 4.14
C PHE A 311 -13.81 7.69 4.87
N ARG A 312 -14.50 7.73 6.01
CA ARG A 312 -14.86 6.51 6.77
C ARG A 312 -15.71 5.55 5.94
N ARG A 313 -16.53 6.09 5.03
CA ARG A 313 -17.32 5.24 4.13
C ARG A 313 -16.42 4.48 3.16
N MET A 314 -15.40 5.12 2.57
CA MET A 314 -14.39 4.44 1.74
C MET A 314 -13.67 3.35 2.52
N GLU A 315 -13.22 3.62 3.75
CA GLU A 315 -12.53 2.63 4.59
C GLU A 315 -13.42 1.41 4.90
N ASN A 316 -14.69 1.65 5.26
CA ASN A 316 -15.65 0.59 5.56
C ASN A 316 -16.05 -0.22 4.33
N LEU A 317 -15.97 0.38 3.13
CA LEU A 317 -16.25 -0.29 1.88
C LEU A 317 -15.30 -1.49 1.69
N LEU A 318 -14.00 -1.30 1.96
CA LEU A 318 -12.98 -2.30 1.67
C LEU A 318 -12.97 -3.52 2.63
N LYS A 319 -13.70 -3.46 3.76
CA LYS A 319 -13.68 -4.51 4.80
C LYS A 319 -14.34 -5.84 4.45
N LYS A 320 -15.21 -5.90 3.43
CA LYS A 320 -16.00 -7.12 3.12
C LYS A 320 -15.56 -7.80 1.83
N ASP A 321 -15.57 -7.05 0.75
CA ASP A 321 -15.26 -7.55 -0.59
C ASP A 321 -14.57 -6.44 -1.37
N PRO A 322 -13.28 -6.18 -1.08
CA PRO A 322 -12.58 -5.04 -1.64
C PRO A 322 -12.53 -5.12 -3.17
N TYR A 323 -12.38 -6.30 -3.76
CA TYR A 323 -12.06 -6.42 -5.19
C TYR A 323 -13.24 -6.69 -6.12
N SER A 324 -14.49 -6.59 -5.65
CA SER A 324 -15.61 -6.60 -6.59
C SER A 324 -15.68 -5.30 -7.38
N GLU A 325 -16.10 -5.43 -8.63
CA GLU A 325 -16.34 -4.29 -9.53
C GLU A 325 -17.22 -3.21 -8.87
N ASN A 326 -18.31 -3.59 -8.21
CA ASN A 326 -19.17 -2.66 -7.48
C ASN A 326 -18.43 -1.91 -6.36
N THR A 327 -17.47 -2.56 -5.69
CA THR A 327 -16.67 -1.91 -4.64
C THR A 327 -15.66 -0.95 -5.23
N ILE A 328 -15.00 -1.31 -6.33
CA ILE A 328 -14.07 -0.43 -7.05
C ILE A 328 -14.82 0.83 -7.53
N GLN A 329 -15.93 0.66 -8.25
CA GLN A 329 -16.74 1.79 -8.75
C GLN A 329 -17.24 2.71 -7.64
N LYS A 330 -17.72 2.14 -6.52
CA LYS A 330 -18.14 2.94 -5.36
C LYS A 330 -16.98 3.66 -4.68
N PHE A 331 -15.82 3.03 -4.59
CA PHE A 331 -14.64 3.66 -4.02
C PHE A 331 -14.25 4.88 -4.86
N GLU A 332 -14.16 4.74 -6.18
CA GLU A 332 -13.82 5.84 -7.09
C GLU A 332 -14.88 6.95 -7.07
N ALA A 333 -16.17 6.61 -7.09
CA ALA A 333 -17.23 7.60 -6.97
C ALA A 333 -17.12 8.40 -5.65
N LEU A 334 -16.81 7.73 -4.53
CA LEU A 334 -16.63 8.37 -3.23
C LEU A 334 -15.35 9.21 -3.16
N LYS A 335 -14.25 8.74 -3.76
CA LYS A 335 -12.99 9.48 -3.85
C LYS A 335 -13.16 10.77 -4.64
N ASN A 336 -13.91 10.73 -5.75
CA ASN A 336 -14.24 11.92 -6.54
C ASN A 336 -15.09 12.91 -5.73
N LEU A 337 -16.15 12.44 -5.06
CA LEU A 337 -16.96 13.31 -4.18
C LEU A 337 -16.10 13.92 -3.07
N TYR A 338 -15.23 13.13 -2.45
CA TYR A 338 -14.35 13.61 -1.39
C TYR A 338 -13.46 14.76 -1.87
N ASN A 339 -12.78 14.57 -3.01
CA ASN A 339 -11.89 15.57 -3.58
C ASN A 339 -12.65 16.84 -4.01
N GLU A 340 -13.85 16.69 -4.57
CA GLU A 340 -14.73 17.81 -4.92
C GLU A 340 -15.11 18.60 -3.66
N GLN A 341 -15.61 17.93 -2.63
CA GLN A 341 -15.99 18.56 -1.36
C GLN A 341 -14.81 19.22 -0.64
N ALA A 342 -13.62 18.63 -0.71
CA ALA A 342 -12.42 19.19 -0.13
C ALA A 342 -12.02 20.53 -0.80
N GLY A 343 -12.28 20.67 -2.11
CA GLY A 343 -11.99 21.87 -2.89
C GLY A 343 -13.01 23.00 -2.77
N ILE A 344 -14.21 22.73 -2.23
CA ILE A 344 -15.26 23.75 -2.03
C ILE A 344 -14.89 24.64 -0.83
N PRO A 345 -14.95 25.98 -0.92
CA PRO A 345 -14.68 26.86 0.23
C PRO A 345 -15.58 26.55 1.44
N ASP A 346 -15.04 26.64 2.65
CA ASP A 346 -15.74 26.26 3.89
C ASP A 346 -17.06 27.03 4.10
N ASN A 347 -17.10 28.29 3.63
CA ASN A 347 -18.27 29.16 3.74
C ASN A 347 -19.30 28.98 2.60
N ASP A 348 -19.08 28.08 1.65
CA ASP A 348 -19.97 27.85 0.50
C ASP A 348 -20.81 26.56 0.68
N ILE A 349 -21.68 26.59 1.69
CA ILE A 349 -22.59 25.49 2.04
C ILE A 349 -23.54 25.17 0.87
N GLU A 350 -23.97 26.19 0.11
CA GLU A 350 -24.84 26.02 -1.05
C GLU A 350 -24.15 25.21 -2.16
N GLN A 351 -22.88 25.53 -2.47
CA GLN A 351 -22.10 24.77 -3.43
C GLN A 351 -21.85 23.33 -2.94
N ALA A 352 -21.54 23.15 -1.65
CA ALA A 352 -21.36 21.82 -1.06
C ALA A 352 -22.62 20.95 -1.21
N LEU A 353 -23.80 21.50 -0.88
CA LEU A 353 -25.09 20.82 -1.03
C LEU A 353 -25.40 20.51 -2.50
N LYS A 354 -25.19 21.49 -3.39
CA LYS A 354 -25.40 21.31 -4.83
C LYS A 354 -24.52 20.21 -5.39
N SER A 355 -23.25 20.18 -5.01
CA SER A 355 -22.28 19.14 -5.41
C SER A 355 -22.77 17.74 -5.00
N ILE A 356 -23.24 17.57 -3.75
CA ILE A 356 -23.76 16.28 -3.29
C ILE A 356 -24.99 15.83 -4.08
N ARG A 357 -25.93 16.74 -4.35
CA ARG A 357 -27.12 16.43 -5.15
C ARG A 357 -26.77 15.99 -6.58
N ILE A 358 -25.85 16.70 -7.22
CA ILE A 358 -25.35 16.35 -8.56
C ILE A 358 -24.62 14.99 -8.53
N TRP A 359 -23.79 14.76 -7.52
CA TRP A 359 -23.08 13.50 -7.38
C TRP A 359 -24.04 12.32 -7.17
N LYS A 360 -25.07 12.49 -6.33
CA LYS A 360 -26.10 11.47 -6.06
C LYS A 360 -26.88 11.10 -7.32
N SER A 361 -27.28 12.09 -8.12
CA SER A 361 -28.02 11.83 -9.36
C SER A 361 -27.12 11.14 -10.40
N THR A 362 -25.88 11.61 -10.55
CA THR A 362 -24.91 11.07 -11.52
C THR A 362 -24.49 9.63 -11.17
N ASN A 363 -24.28 9.33 -9.89
CA ASN A 363 -23.79 8.03 -9.45
C ASN A 363 -24.90 7.12 -8.90
N HIS A 364 -26.17 7.44 -9.17
CA HIS A 364 -27.33 6.77 -8.58
C HIS A 364 -27.24 5.23 -8.69
N ASP A 365 -26.92 4.72 -9.88
CA ASP A 365 -26.87 3.28 -10.14
C ASP A 365 -25.76 2.60 -9.33
N VAL A 366 -24.59 3.23 -9.28
CA VAL A 366 -23.42 2.74 -8.51
C VAL A 366 -23.74 2.74 -7.02
N ILE A 367 -24.30 3.82 -6.47
CA ILE A 367 -24.50 3.97 -5.03
C ILE A 367 -25.73 3.22 -4.53
N CYS A 368 -26.75 2.99 -5.36
CA CYS A 368 -27.95 2.23 -4.97
C CYS A 368 -27.73 0.72 -5.01
N GLN A 369 -26.83 0.21 -5.86
CA GLN A 369 -26.60 -1.22 -6.00
C GLN A 369 -26.21 -1.85 -4.66
N LEU A 370 -26.95 -2.86 -4.21
CA LEU A 370 -26.57 -3.64 -3.03
C LEU A 370 -25.48 -4.65 -3.40
N ARG A 371 -24.54 -4.89 -2.50
CA ARG A 371 -23.64 -6.05 -2.63
C ARG A 371 -24.48 -7.32 -2.66
N ALA A 372 -24.04 -8.34 -3.41
CA ALA A 372 -24.72 -9.63 -3.48
C ALA A 372 -25.04 -10.12 -2.06
N GLN A 373 -26.31 -10.01 -1.67
CA GLN A 373 -26.77 -10.46 -0.36
C GLN A 373 -27.13 -11.93 -0.48
N SER A 374 -26.79 -12.71 0.55
CA SER A 374 -27.28 -14.08 0.70
C SER A 374 -28.80 -14.11 0.48
N PHE A 375 -29.34 -15.20 -0.05
CA PHE A 375 -30.74 -15.33 -0.46
C PHE A 375 -31.77 -14.81 0.57
N LEU A 376 -31.48 -14.95 1.87
CA LEU A 376 -32.32 -14.46 2.98
C LEU A 376 -32.19 -12.95 3.30
N GLY A 377 -31.14 -12.27 2.84
CA GLY A 377 -30.93 -10.83 3.03
C GLY A 377 -31.80 -9.95 2.12
N LYS A 378 -32.31 -10.51 1.02
CA LYS A 378 -33.16 -9.80 0.05
C LYS A 378 -34.50 -9.29 0.60
N LEU A 379 -34.93 -9.72 1.79
CA LEU A 379 -36.21 -9.30 2.37
C LEU A 379 -36.18 -7.97 3.14
N PHE A 380 -35.01 -7.42 3.52
CA PHE A 380 -34.98 -6.38 4.56
C PHE A 380 -34.00 -5.20 4.37
N VAL A 381 -33.40 -4.98 3.19
CA VAL A 381 -32.55 -3.78 2.97
C VAL A 381 -32.87 -3.14 1.63
N SER A 382 -33.52 -1.96 1.63
CA SER A 382 -33.80 -1.19 0.42
C SER A 382 -32.71 -0.16 0.09
N THR A 383 -31.95 0.31 1.07
CA THR A 383 -30.99 1.41 0.90
C THR A 383 -29.56 0.96 1.16
N SER A 384 -28.67 1.21 0.20
CA SER A 384 -27.23 0.98 0.40
C SER A 384 -26.66 1.97 1.42
N SER A 385 -25.69 1.53 2.22
CA SER A 385 -25.06 2.43 3.21
C SER A 385 -24.27 3.59 2.59
N THR A 386 -23.94 3.52 1.29
CA THR A 386 -23.32 4.65 0.57
C THR A 386 -24.37 5.72 0.26
N LYS A 387 -25.56 5.30 -0.17
CA LYS A 387 -26.69 6.21 -0.39
C LYS A 387 -27.14 6.85 0.92
N ALA A 388 -27.33 6.05 1.98
CA ALA A 388 -27.72 6.56 3.30
C ALA A 388 -26.73 7.63 3.82
N MET A 389 -25.42 7.41 3.65
CA MET A 389 -24.40 8.42 4.02
C MET A 389 -24.56 9.73 3.23
N ALA A 390 -24.89 9.66 1.95
CA ALA A 390 -25.10 10.85 1.13
C ALA A 390 -26.40 11.59 1.48
N ASP A 391 -27.48 10.85 1.78
CA ASP A 391 -28.73 11.39 2.32
C ASP A 391 -28.46 12.12 3.67
N ASP A 392 -27.72 11.47 4.58
CA ASP A 392 -27.37 12.05 5.89
C ASP A 392 -26.52 13.33 5.82
N ILE A 393 -25.70 13.50 4.77
CA ILE A 393 -24.92 14.72 4.57
C ILE A 393 -25.79 15.82 3.96
N GLU A 394 -26.60 15.49 2.95
CA GLU A 394 -27.56 16.42 2.35
C GLU A 394 -28.49 17.01 3.41
N ASP A 395 -29.11 16.16 4.24
CA ASP A 395 -29.99 16.60 5.32
C ASP A 395 -29.28 17.49 6.35
N ALA A 396 -27.98 17.28 6.58
CA ALA A 396 -27.20 18.11 7.50
C ALA A 396 -26.95 19.51 6.92
N LEU A 397 -26.51 19.58 5.67
CA LEU A 397 -26.28 20.85 4.97
C LEU A 397 -27.56 21.66 4.79
N GLU A 398 -28.69 21.00 4.52
CA GLU A 398 -30.00 21.67 4.43
C GLU A 398 -30.40 22.34 5.74
N ARG A 399 -30.13 21.69 6.88
CA ARG A 399 -30.40 22.29 8.19
C ARG A 399 -29.52 23.51 8.45
N ASP A 400 -28.25 23.44 8.06
CA ASP A 400 -27.29 24.52 8.26
C ASP A 400 -27.59 25.75 7.37
N LEU A 401 -28.23 25.57 6.20
CA LEU A 401 -28.67 26.69 5.35
C LEU A 401 -29.87 27.48 5.90
N VAL A 402 -30.63 26.90 6.84
CA VAL A 402 -31.84 27.53 7.39
C VAL A 402 -31.54 28.35 8.65
N LEU A 403 -30.36 28.16 9.25
CA LEU A 403 -29.86 28.87 10.43
C LEU A 403 -29.08 30.12 10.01
#